data_AF-A0A7J7DC21-F1
#
_entry.id   AF-A0A7J7DC21-F1
#
_cell.length_a   1.000
_cell.length_b   1.000
_cell.length_c   1.000
_cell.angle_alpha   90.00
_cell.angle_beta   90.00
_cell.angle_gamma   90.00
#
_symmetry.space_group_name_H-M   'P 1'
#
loop_
_entity.id
_entity.type
_entity.pdbx_description
1 polymer ?
#
loop_
_entity_poly.entity_id
_entity_poly.type
_entity_poly.pdbx_seq_one_letter_code
_entity_poly.pdbx_strand_id
1 'polypeptide(L)'
;MESWALRTKNFVYREHENYSRISGLFNWWDNMEESGDLQRVIFYFLCACYALLSFVALVQLIRIQLRVPEYGWTTQKVFHLMNFLVNGLRAVLFGLYKSVFHIKPKVLEIVLLDLPGLLFFSTYTLLVLFWAEIYHQARSLPTDKLRPTYYIVNGVVYFIQVCIWIYMSSSQSPIAVEAARLFFAVISLCAALGFLVYGGRLFVMLRRFPIESRGRQKKLYEVGCVTGVCCTCFLIRCFMAALSAFDKDADIDVLDHPILNLIYYMALSEKSESQTWLVKRFLWH
;
A
#
# COMPACT_ATOMS: atom_id res chain seq x y z
N MET A 1 -10.34 -1.23 54.92
CA MET A 1 -10.68 -0.01 54.14
C MET A 1 -9.45 0.63 53.47
N GLU A 2 -8.24 0.51 54.03
CA GLU A 2 -7.02 1.13 53.47
C GLU A 2 -6.54 0.53 52.13
N SER A 3 -6.71 -0.78 51.89
CA SER A 3 -6.25 -1.41 50.64
C SER A 3 -7.07 -1.00 49.41
N TRP A 4 -8.34 -0.66 49.60
CA TRP A 4 -9.20 -0.12 48.54
C TRP A 4 -8.77 1.31 48.20
N ALA A 5 -8.55 2.17 49.20
CA ALA A 5 -8.09 3.54 48.98
C ALA A 5 -6.72 3.63 48.29
N LEU A 6 -5.78 2.72 48.60
CA LEU A 6 -4.49 2.62 47.90
C LEU A 6 -4.65 2.18 46.44
N ARG A 7 -5.59 1.26 46.17
CA ARG A 7 -5.88 0.80 44.80
C ARG A 7 -6.51 1.91 43.95
N THR A 8 -7.41 2.72 44.51
CA THR A 8 -7.98 3.87 43.81
C THR A 8 -6.94 4.96 43.55
N LYS A 9 -6.05 5.26 44.52
CA LYS A 9 -4.96 6.22 44.31
C LYS A 9 -4.00 5.79 43.21
N ASN A 10 -3.63 4.50 43.15
CA ASN A 10 -2.77 3.96 42.10
C ASN A 10 -3.45 3.95 40.72
N PHE A 11 -4.77 3.76 40.68
CA PHE A 11 -5.54 3.83 39.44
C PHE A 11 -5.61 5.26 38.89
N VAL A 12 -5.95 6.23 39.76
CA VAL A 12 -6.03 7.66 39.40
C VAL A 12 -4.65 8.21 38.99
N TYR A 13 -3.58 7.80 39.67
CA TYR A 13 -2.21 8.20 39.29
C TYR A 13 -1.83 7.66 37.90
N ARG A 14 -2.16 6.40 37.60
CA ARG A 14 -1.91 5.77 36.30
C ARG A 14 -2.74 6.41 35.18
N GLU A 15 -3.95 6.85 35.47
CA GLU A 15 -4.82 7.55 34.54
C GLU A 15 -4.30 8.97 34.24
N HIS A 16 -3.80 9.68 35.27
CA HIS A 16 -3.17 10.99 35.12
C HIS A 16 -1.82 10.93 34.39
N GLU A 17 -1.06 9.85 34.58
CA GLU A 17 0.19 9.58 33.84
C GLU A 17 -0.08 9.21 32.38
N ASN A 18 -1.15 8.46 32.11
CA ASN A 18 -1.58 8.17 30.74
C ASN A 18 -2.09 9.43 30.03
N TYR A 19 -2.86 10.27 30.72
CA TYR A 19 -3.35 11.53 30.16
C TYR A 19 -2.20 12.50 29.85
N SER A 20 -1.20 12.61 30.73
CA SER A 20 -0.02 13.43 30.48
C SER A 20 0.90 12.88 29.37
N ARG A 21 0.97 11.55 29.22
CA ARG A 21 1.68 10.91 28.10
C ARG A 21 0.97 11.14 26.77
N ILE A 22 -0.36 11.05 26.76
CA ILE A 22 -1.20 11.31 25.58
C ILE A 22 -1.11 12.78 25.20
N SER A 23 -1.21 13.71 26.16
CA SER A 23 -1.05 15.15 25.90
C SER A 23 0.37 15.52 25.45
N GLY A 24 1.39 14.82 25.95
CA GLY A 24 2.76 14.97 25.48
C GLY A 24 2.95 14.46 24.05
N LEU A 25 2.22 13.41 23.66
CA LEU A 25 2.19 12.89 22.28
C LEU A 25 1.51 13.88 21.33
N PHE A 26 0.38 14.48 21.74
CA PHE A 26 -0.33 15.51 20.97
C PHE A 26 0.49 16.80 20.86
N ASN A 27 1.11 17.27 21.94
CA ASN A 27 2.02 18.43 21.87
C ASN A 27 3.24 18.15 20.98
N TRP A 28 3.80 16.93 21.02
CA TRP A 28 4.87 16.55 20.09
C TRP A 28 4.38 16.49 18.64
N TRP A 29 3.15 16.02 18.42
CA TRP A 29 2.49 15.97 17.12
C TRP A 29 2.25 17.36 16.52
N ASP A 30 1.70 18.29 17.31
CA ASP A 30 1.42 19.67 16.87
C ASP A 30 2.71 20.43 16.55
N ASN A 31 3.77 20.23 17.33
CA ASN A 31 5.10 20.82 17.07
C ASN A 31 5.78 20.24 15.82
N MET A 32 5.45 19.02 15.40
CA MET A 32 5.99 18.42 14.17
C MET A 32 5.29 18.96 12.92
N GLU A 33 3.98 19.21 13.01
CA GLU A 33 3.16 19.79 11.95
C GLU A 33 3.56 21.26 11.65
N GLU A 34 4.05 21.98 12.66
CA GLU A 34 4.48 23.38 12.54
C GLU A 34 5.86 23.58 11.85
N SER A 35 6.66 22.52 11.67
CA SER A 35 8.04 22.64 11.16
C SER A 35 8.17 22.27 9.67
N GLY A 36 8.11 23.27 8.79
CA GLY A 36 8.28 23.09 7.33
C GLY A 36 9.59 22.42 6.89
N ASP A 37 10.60 22.37 7.75
CA ASP A 37 11.86 21.65 7.51
C ASP A 37 11.76 20.14 7.74
N LEU A 38 10.96 19.69 8.71
CA LEU A 38 10.73 18.27 8.94
C LEU A 38 9.91 17.65 7.80
N GLN A 39 8.87 18.36 7.35
CA GLN A 39 8.05 17.95 6.21
C GLN A 39 8.92 17.72 4.96
N ARG A 40 9.86 18.64 4.71
CA ARG A 40 10.84 18.54 3.62
C ARG A 40 11.74 17.32 3.75
N VAL A 41 12.29 17.07 4.95
CA VAL A 41 13.13 15.90 5.21
C VAL A 41 12.37 14.61 4.90
N ILE A 42 11.10 14.52 5.33
CA ILE A 42 10.29 13.33 5.09
C ILE A 42 10.03 13.12 3.60
N PHE A 43 9.68 14.17 2.83
CA PHE A 43 9.47 14.03 1.39
C PHE A 43 10.71 13.54 0.65
N TYR A 44 11.90 14.09 0.96
CA TYR A 44 13.14 13.62 0.33
C TYR A 44 13.53 12.21 0.77
N PHE A 45 13.28 11.86 2.03
CA PHE A 45 13.48 10.49 2.52
C PHE A 45 12.59 9.50 1.78
N LEU A 46 11.29 9.79 1.66
CA LEU A 46 10.33 8.98 0.90
C LEU A 46 10.75 8.89 -0.57
N CYS A 47 11.12 10.00 -1.20
CA CYS A 47 11.66 10.02 -2.56
C CYS A 47 12.82 9.03 -2.72
N ALA A 48 13.80 9.06 -1.81
CA ALA A 48 14.95 8.17 -1.84
C ALA A 48 14.54 6.69 -1.66
N CYS A 49 13.63 6.39 -0.73
CA CYS A 49 13.11 5.04 -0.51
C CYS A 49 12.39 4.49 -1.75
N TYR A 50 11.48 5.27 -2.34
CA TYR A 50 10.75 4.88 -3.53
C TYR A 50 11.64 4.76 -4.77
N ALA A 51 12.63 5.64 -4.92
CA ALA A 51 13.62 5.54 -5.99
C ALA A 51 14.44 4.25 -5.86
N LEU A 52 14.84 3.87 -4.64
CA LEU A 52 15.52 2.62 -4.38
C LEU A 52 14.65 1.41 -4.72
N LEU A 53 13.38 1.39 -4.29
CA LEU A 53 12.43 0.33 -4.63
C LEU A 53 12.21 0.21 -6.15
N SER A 54 12.10 1.34 -6.84
CA SER A 54 11.97 1.39 -8.31
C SER A 54 13.22 0.82 -9.00
N PHE A 55 14.41 1.26 -8.58
CA PHE A 55 15.69 0.78 -9.12
C PHE A 55 15.84 -0.73 -8.92
N VAL A 56 15.55 -1.22 -7.72
CA VAL A 56 15.55 -2.65 -7.41
C VAL A 56 14.58 -3.38 -8.34
N ALA A 57 13.35 -2.92 -8.52
CA ALA A 57 12.39 -3.59 -9.42
C ALA A 57 12.90 -3.65 -10.86
N LEU A 58 13.56 -2.59 -11.35
CA LEU A 58 14.15 -2.54 -12.69
C LEU A 58 15.30 -3.54 -12.86
N VAL A 59 16.25 -3.56 -11.92
CA VAL A 59 17.36 -4.53 -11.93
C VAL A 59 16.83 -5.95 -12.01
N GLN A 60 15.73 -6.21 -11.33
CA GLN A 60 15.13 -7.53 -11.23
C GLN A 60 14.38 -7.93 -12.49
N LEU A 61 13.67 -6.98 -13.13
CA LEU A 61 13.13 -7.16 -14.47
C LEU A 61 14.23 -7.52 -15.48
N ILE A 62 15.33 -6.76 -15.50
CA ILE A 62 16.47 -6.98 -16.40
C ILE A 62 17.09 -8.35 -16.16
N ARG A 63 17.35 -8.72 -14.90
CA ARG A 63 17.92 -10.03 -14.54
C ARG A 63 17.04 -11.18 -15.03
N ILE A 64 15.72 -11.10 -14.85
CA ILE A 64 14.79 -12.14 -15.31
C ILE A 64 14.78 -12.22 -16.84
N GLN A 65 14.77 -11.06 -17.53
CA GLN A 65 14.79 -11.02 -18.99
C GLN A 65 16.07 -11.61 -19.58
N LEU A 66 17.23 -11.36 -18.96
CA LEU A 66 18.52 -11.91 -19.39
C LEU A 66 18.67 -13.38 -19.06
N ARG A 67 18.15 -13.84 -17.91
CA ARG A 67 18.25 -15.24 -17.49
C ARG A 67 17.39 -16.16 -18.33
N VAL A 68 16.21 -15.70 -18.72
CA VAL A 68 15.23 -16.52 -19.44
C VAL A 68 14.57 -15.70 -20.57
N PRO A 69 15.30 -15.46 -21.68
CA PRO A 69 14.80 -14.64 -22.78
C PRO A 69 13.76 -15.37 -23.64
N GLU A 70 13.80 -16.70 -23.67
CA GLU A 70 12.91 -17.57 -24.48
C GLU A 70 11.45 -17.51 -24.02
N TYR A 71 11.24 -17.33 -22.71
CA TYR A 71 9.92 -17.12 -22.15
C TYR A 71 9.59 -15.64 -22.30
N GLY A 72 8.52 -15.32 -23.04
CA GLY A 72 8.07 -13.95 -23.30
C GLY A 72 7.65 -13.16 -22.04
N TRP A 73 6.61 -12.33 -22.17
CA TRP A 73 6.12 -11.52 -21.05
C TRP A 73 5.30 -12.36 -20.05
N THR A 74 5.94 -12.79 -18.97
CA THR A 74 5.29 -13.52 -17.86
C THR A 74 4.66 -12.55 -16.85
N THR A 75 3.68 -13.01 -16.07
CA THR A 75 3.04 -12.25 -14.98
C THR A 75 4.08 -11.66 -14.01
N GLN A 76 5.17 -12.38 -13.75
CA GLN A 76 6.29 -11.91 -12.92
C GLN A 76 7.04 -10.73 -13.53
N LYS A 77 7.39 -10.78 -14.83
CA LYS A 77 8.04 -9.65 -15.53
C LYS A 77 7.14 -8.42 -15.52
N VAL A 78 5.84 -8.61 -15.78
CA VAL A 78 4.84 -7.53 -15.71
C VAL A 78 4.75 -6.95 -14.29
N PHE A 79 4.78 -7.78 -13.25
CA PHE A 79 4.76 -7.31 -11.87
C PHE A 79 5.98 -6.45 -11.51
N HIS A 80 7.18 -6.83 -11.94
CA HIS A 80 8.38 -6.00 -11.73
C HIS A 80 8.35 -4.71 -12.54
N LEU A 81 7.87 -4.76 -13.78
CA LEU A 81 7.67 -3.56 -14.61
C LEU A 81 6.69 -2.58 -13.95
N MET A 82 5.55 -3.08 -13.49
CA MET A 82 4.54 -2.27 -12.81
C MET A 82 5.10 -1.66 -11.52
N ASN A 83 5.83 -2.42 -10.71
CA ASN A 83 6.50 -1.89 -9.52
C ASN A 83 7.54 -0.82 -9.86
N PHE A 84 8.34 -1.01 -10.93
CA PHE A 84 9.28 0.01 -11.38
C PHE A 84 8.54 1.33 -11.70
N LEU A 85 7.45 1.24 -12.46
CA LEU A 85 6.63 2.41 -12.85
C LEU A 85 5.96 3.08 -11.65
N VAL A 86 5.29 2.32 -10.78
CA VAL A 86 4.56 2.88 -9.62
C VAL A 86 5.51 3.56 -8.64
N ASN A 87 6.59 2.87 -8.26
CA ASN A 87 7.55 3.40 -7.30
C ASN A 87 8.36 4.54 -7.92
N GLY A 88 8.69 4.46 -9.22
CA GLY A 88 9.38 5.53 -9.94
C GLY A 88 8.53 6.79 -10.02
N LEU A 89 7.25 6.65 -10.37
CA LEU A 89 6.30 7.76 -10.36
C LEU A 89 6.20 8.38 -8.96
N ARG A 90 5.99 7.57 -7.90
CA ARG A 90 5.97 8.06 -6.51
C ARG A 90 7.25 8.81 -6.14
N ALA A 91 8.41 8.29 -6.51
CA ALA A 91 9.69 8.94 -6.23
C ALA A 91 9.77 10.33 -6.89
N VAL A 92 9.39 10.43 -8.17
CA VAL A 92 9.35 11.71 -8.90
C VAL A 92 8.41 12.69 -8.22
N LEU A 93 7.22 12.25 -7.80
CA LEU A 93 6.25 13.12 -7.12
C LEU A 93 6.76 13.63 -5.78
N PHE A 94 7.38 12.78 -4.97
CA PHE A 94 7.97 13.21 -3.71
C PHE A 94 9.19 14.11 -3.91
N GLY A 95 10.02 13.86 -4.93
CA GLY A 95 11.15 14.72 -5.25
C GLY A 95 10.75 16.09 -5.79
N LEU A 96 9.63 16.15 -6.52
CA LEU A 96 9.09 17.36 -7.13
C LEU A 96 7.90 17.95 -6.35
N TYR A 97 7.69 17.57 -5.08
CA TYR A 97 6.47 17.91 -4.33
C TYR A 97 6.13 19.40 -4.41
N LYS A 98 7.11 20.30 -4.24
CA LYS A 98 6.91 21.75 -4.37
C LYS A 98 6.39 22.20 -5.72
N SER A 99 6.87 21.57 -6.80
CA SER A 99 6.46 21.89 -8.17
C SER A 99 5.11 21.29 -8.52
N VAL A 100 4.81 20.08 -8.03
CA VAL A 100 3.55 19.36 -8.29
C VAL A 100 2.33 20.17 -7.83
N PHE A 101 2.39 20.79 -6.65
CA PHE A 101 1.33 21.66 -6.12
C PHE A 101 1.18 23.00 -6.85
N HIS A 102 2.08 23.34 -7.78
CA HIS A 102 2.03 24.57 -8.56
C HIS A 102 1.73 24.32 -10.04
N ILE A 103 1.40 23.07 -10.43
CA ILE A 103 1.13 22.73 -11.83
C ILE A 103 -0.23 23.29 -12.25
N LYS A 104 -0.21 24.20 -13.24
CA LYS A 104 -1.40 24.54 -14.03
C LYS A 104 -1.40 23.67 -15.30
N PRO A 105 -2.48 22.94 -15.63
CA PRO A 105 -3.85 23.00 -15.07
C PRO A 105 -4.09 22.09 -13.85
N LYS A 106 -5.03 22.48 -12.97
CA LYS A 106 -5.46 21.72 -11.76
C LYS A 106 -5.85 20.26 -12.03
N VAL A 107 -6.36 19.95 -13.23
CA VAL A 107 -6.69 18.57 -13.62
C VAL A 107 -5.45 17.69 -13.66
N LEU A 108 -4.33 18.23 -14.16
CA LEU A 108 -3.07 17.50 -14.23
C LEU A 108 -2.53 17.20 -12.84
N GLU A 109 -2.68 18.14 -11.90
CA GLU A 109 -2.35 17.93 -10.49
C GLU A 109 -3.17 16.77 -9.88
N ILE A 110 -4.50 16.81 -9.97
CA ILE A 110 -5.38 15.75 -9.43
C ILE A 110 -5.03 14.37 -10.02
N VAL A 111 -4.91 14.30 -11.35
CA VAL A 111 -4.54 13.06 -12.04
C VAL A 111 -3.20 12.54 -11.56
N LEU A 112 -2.21 13.42 -11.41
CA LEU A 112 -0.85 13.07 -11.03
C LEU A 112 -0.77 12.57 -9.58
N LEU A 113 -1.64 13.08 -8.68
CA LEU A 113 -1.75 12.63 -7.30
C LEU A 113 -2.46 11.27 -7.17
N ASP A 114 -3.51 11.05 -7.96
CA ASP A 114 -4.33 9.84 -7.93
C ASP A 114 -3.72 8.65 -8.69
N LEU A 115 -3.02 8.90 -9.79
CA LEU A 115 -2.47 7.89 -10.69
C LEU A 115 -1.56 6.86 -9.98
N PRO A 116 -0.64 7.24 -9.07
CA PRO A 116 0.11 6.28 -8.27
C PRO A 116 -0.78 5.35 -7.45
N GLY A 117 -1.92 5.83 -6.97
CA GLY A 117 -2.91 5.03 -6.24
C GLY A 117 -3.55 3.96 -7.11
N LEU A 118 -3.95 4.31 -8.33
CA LEU A 118 -4.51 3.38 -9.32
C LEU A 118 -3.49 2.35 -9.77
N LEU A 119 -2.28 2.79 -10.11
CA LEU A 119 -1.20 1.88 -10.52
C LEU A 119 -0.84 0.91 -9.40
N PHE A 120 -0.84 1.38 -8.13
CA PHE A 120 -0.66 0.52 -6.97
C PHE A 120 -1.76 -0.55 -6.90
N PHE A 121 -3.03 -0.17 -7.02
CA PHE A 121 -4.13 -1.14 -7.09
C PHE A 121 -3.92 -2.19 -8.20
N SER A 122 -3.60 -1.76 -9.42
CA SER A 122 -3.32 -2.65 -10.56
C SER A 122 -2.16 -3.60 -10.32
N THR A 123 -1.11 -3.12 -9.66
CA THR A 123 0.10 -3.89 -9.36
C THR A 123 -0.17 -4.98 -8.34
N TYR A 124 -0.90 -4.65 -7.28
CA TYR A 124 -1.17 -5.61 -6.21
C TYR A 124 -2.34 -6.55 -6.54
N THR A 125 -3.30 -6.14 -7.36
CA THR A 125 -4.28 -7.08 -7.93
C THR A 125 -3.66 -8.02 -8.96
N LEU A 126 -2.56 -7.62 -9.64
CA LEU A 126 -1.75 -8.52 -10.46
C LEU A 126 -1.05 -9.59 -9.61
N LEU A 127 -0.61 -9.24 -8.40
CA LEU A 127 -0.07 -10.21 -7.43
C LEU A 127 -1.15 -11.19 -6.96
N VAL A 128 -2.37 -10.71 -6.70
CA VAL A 128 -3.52 -11.58 -6.39
C VAL A 128 -3.83 -12.52 -7.56
N LEU A 129 -3.83 -12.01 -8.80
CA LEU A 129 -3.96 -12.82 -10.01
C LEU A 129 -2.86 -13.89 -10.08
N PHE A 130 -1.60 -13.52 -9.83
CA PHE A 130 -0.48 -14.47 -9.83
C PHE A 130 -0.67 -15.59 -8.80
N TRP A 131 -1.13 -15.26 -7.58
CA TRP A 131 -1.44 -16.27 -6.57
C TRP A 131 -2.65 -17.12 -6.93
N ALA A 132 -3.67 -16.55 -7.57
CA ALA A 132 -4.80 -17.29 -8.10
C ALA A 132 -4.36 -18.28 -9.18
N GLU A 133 -3.47 -17.88 -10.09
CA GLU A 133 -2.88 -18.75 -11.12
C GLU A 133 -2.15 -19.94 -10.48
N ILE A 134 -1.27 -19.69 -9.49
CA ILE A 134 -0.56 -20.77 -8.77
C ILE A 134 -1.55 -21.71 -8.07
N TYR A 135 -2.54 -21.15 -7.38
CA TYR A 135 -3.54 -21.94 -6.65
C TYR A 135 -4.38 -22.82 -7.60
N HIS A 136 -4.85 -22.26 -8.71
CA HIS A 136 -5.63 -23.00 -9.71
C HIS A 136 -4.78 -24.08 -10.39
N GLN A 137 -3.56 -23.77 -10.80
CA GLN A 137 -2.64 -24.74 -11.41
C GLN A 137 -2.36 -25.91 -10.48
N ALA A 138 -2.06 -25.63 -9.21
CA ALA A 138 -1.75 -26.66 -8.23
C ALA A 138 -2.99 -27.52 -7.84
N ARG A 139 -4.20 -27.05 -8.17
CA ARG A 139 -5.47 -27.78 -8.01
C ARG A 139 -6.03 -28.30 -9.34
N SER A 140 -5.27 -28.21 -10.43
CA SER A 140 -5.71 -28.57 -11.80
C SER A 140 -7.07 -27.95 -12.19
N LEU A 141 -7.32 -26.72 -11.72
CA LEU A 141 -8.51 -25.94 -12.05
C LEU A 141 -8.23 -25.07 -13.29
N PRO A 142 -9.27 -24.72 -14.07
CA PRO A 142 -9.11 -23.87 -15.24
C PRO A 142 -8.60 -22.46 -14.86
N THR A 143 -7.68 -21.92 -15.66
CA THR A 143 -7.04 -20.60 -15.47
C THR A 143 -7.37 -19.59 -16.57
N ASP A 144 -8.11 -20.01 -17.60
CA ASP A 144 -8.48 -19.24 -18.79
C ASP A 144 -9.18 -17.91 -18.46
N LYS A 145 -9.99 -17.89 -17.40
CA LYS A 145 -10.77 -16.70 -17.01
C LYS A 145 -10.04 -15.74 -16.09
N LEU A 146 -8.92 -16.14 -15.47
CA LEU A 146 -8.27 -15.35 -14.42
C LEU A 146 -7.69 -14.04 -14.99
N ARG A 147 -6.94 -14.11 -16.09
CA ARG A 147 -6.33 -12.92 -16.72
C ARG A 147 -7.38 -11.97 -17.32
N PRO A 148 -8.38 -12.44 -18.10
CA PRO A 148 -9.46 -11.58 -18.57
C PRO A 148 -10.17 -10.86 -17.42
N THR A 149 -10.45 -11.56 -16.31
CA THR A 149 -11.09 -10.96 -15.13
C THR A 149 -10.24 -9.80 -14.57
N TYR A 150 -8.92 -9.99 -14.43
CA TYR A 150 -8.02 -8.94 -14.00
C TYR A 150 -8.07 -7.71 -14.92
N TYR A 151 -8.03 -7.91 -16.25
CA TYR A 151 -8.08 -6.80 -17.20
C TYR A 151 -9.42 -6.08 -17.19
N ILE A 152 -10.53 -6.80 -17.07
CA ILE A 152 -11.88 -6.22 -16.99
C ILE A 152 -12.02 -5.40 -15.70
N VAL A 153 -11.61 -5.94 -14.55
CA VAL A 153 -11.69 -5.23 -13.26
C VAL A 153 -10.87 -3.94 -13.30
N ASN A 154 -9.62 -4.00 -13.79
CA ASN A 154 -8.81 -2.80 -13.92
C ASN A 154 -9.40 -1.82 -14.94
N GLY A 155 -9.90 -2.29 -16.08
CA GLY A 155 -10.57 -1.43 -17.07
C GLY A 155 -11.76 -0.67 -16.47
N VAL A 156 -12.61 -1.34 -15.70
CA VAL A 156 -13.75 -0.72 -15.01
C VAL A 156 -13.28 0.31 -13.98
N VAL A 157 -12.28 -0.03 -13.15
CA VAL A 157 -11.75 0.89 -12.13
C VAL A 157 -11.20 2.16 -12.78
N TYR A 158 -10.41 2.03 -13.85
CA TYR A 158 -9.83 3.17 -14.56
C TYR A 158 -10.89 4.01 -15.26
N PHE A 159 -11.90 3.36 -15.86
CA PHE A 159 -13.00 4.06 -16.49
C PHE A 159 -13.78 4.91 -15.49
N ILE A 160 -14.16 4.34 -14.34
CA ILE A 160 -14.86 5.07 -13.27
C ILE A 160 -14.00 6.23 -12.77
N GLN A 161 -12.70 6.02 -12.56
CA GLN A 161 -11.80 7.09 -12.11
C GLN A 161 -11.71 8.25 -13.12
N VAL A 162 -11.63 7.95 -14.41
CA VAL A 162 -11.64 8.99 -15.46
C VAL A 162 -12.95 9.78 -15.43
N CYS A 163 -14.10 9.11 -15.24
CA CYS A 163 -15.38 9.80 -15.07
C CYS A 163 -15.39 10.72 -13.84
N ILE A 164 -14.82 10.28 -12.71
CA ILE A 164 -14.69 11.09 -11.49
C ILE A 164 -13.81 12.31 -11.76
N TRP A 165 -12.65 12.16 -12.40
CA TRP A 165 -11.77 13.28 -12.76
C TRP A 165 -12.45 14.31 -13.66
N ILE A 166 -13.21 13.87 -14.67
CA ILE A 166 -13.96 14.77 -15.55
C ILE A 166 -15.01 15.54 -14.73
N TYR A 167 -15.74 14.85 -13.85
CA TYR A 167 -16.75 15.48 -13.00
C TYR A 167 -16.16 16.48 -12.00
N MET A 168 -15.01 16.14 -11.38
CA MET A 168 -14.25 17.04 -10.51
C MET A 168 -13.77 18.28 -11.26
N SER A 169 -13.24 18.10 -12.48
CA SER A 169 -12.72 19.20 -13.29
C SER A 169 -13.79 20.22 -13.69
N SER A 170 -15.04 19.75 -13.87
CA SER A 170 -16.14 20.58 -14.36
C SER A 170 -16.96 21.22 -13.24
N SER A 171 -17.15 20.53 -12.11
CA SER A 171 -18.09 20.98 -11.06
C SER A 171 -17.44 21.71 -9.89
N GLN A 172 -16.13 21.55 -9.64
CA GLN A 172 -15.44 21.96 -8.39
C GLN A 172 -16.24 21.67 -7.11
N SER A 173 -17.15 20.68 -7.14
CA SER A 173 -18.05 20.42 -6.03
C SER A 173 -17.35 19.56 -4.97
N PRO A 174 -17.58 19.82 -3.67
CA PRO A 174 -17.03 19.00 -2.59
C PRO A 174 -17.50 17.54 -2.68
N ILE A 175 -18.70 17.32 -3.23
CA ILE A 175 -19.29 15.98 -3.47
C ILE A 175 -18.40 15.15 -4.39
N ALA A 176 -17.74 15.76 -5.38
CA ALA A 176 -16.87 15.06 -6.32
C ALA A 176 -15.60 14.52 -5.64
N VAL A 177 -15.05 15.28 -4.69
CA VAL A 177 -13.88 14.89 -3.89
C VAL A 177 -14.24 13.76 -2.93
N GLU A 178 -15.38 13.89 -2.23
CA GLU A 178 -15.91 12.85 -1.34
C GLU A 178 -16.15 11.53 -2.10
N ALA A 179 -16.73 11.61 -3.31
CA ALA A 179 -16.94 10.44 -4.18
C ALA A 179 -15.62 9.77 -4.59
N ALA A 180 -14.57 10.54 -4.89
CA ALA A 180 -13.24 10.00 -5.21
C ALA A 180 -12.62 9.26 -4.01
N ARG A 181 -12.72 9.82 -2.80
CA ARG A 181 -12.23 9.20 -1.56
C ARG A 181 -12.95 7.89 -1.28
N LEU A 182 -14.28 7.89 -1.36
CA LEU A 182 -15.09 6.69 -1.17
C LEU A 182 -14.74 5.61 -2.21
N PHE A 183 -14.54 6.00 -3.47
CA PHE A 183 -14.12 5.08 -4.53
C PHE A 183 -12.76 4.44 -4.21
N PHE A 184 -11.76 5.22 -3.79
CA PHE A 184 -10.46 4.69 -3.36
C PHE A 184 -10.56 3.76 -2.15
N ALA A 185 -11.48 4.03 -1.21
CA ALA A 185 -11.75 3.16 -0.08
C ALA A 185 -12.31 1.80 -0.55
N VAL A 186 -13.32 1.83 -1.43
CA VAL A 186 -13.97 0.62 -1.98
C VAL A 186 -12.97 -0.25 -2.72
N ILE A 187 -12.17 0.32 -3.65
CA ILE A 187 -11.19 -0.49 -4.40
C ILE A 187 -10.10 -1.05 -3.47
N SER A 188 -9.72 -0.31 -2.42
CA SER A 188 -8.76 -0.78 -1.41
C SER A 188 -9.33 -1.97 -0.62
N LEU A 189 -10.60 -1.89 -0.22
CA LEU A 189 -11.28 -3.02 0.44
C LEU A 189 -11.36 -4.24 -0.47
N CYS A 190 -11.73 -4.06 -1.74
CA CYS A 190 -11.77 -5.15 -2.72
C CYS A 190 -10.39 -5.80 -2.89
N ALA A 191 -9.31 -5.01 -2.94
CA ALA A 191 -7.94 -5.53 -2.98
C ALA A 191 -7.61 -6.34 -1.71
N ALA A 192 -7.92 -5.82 -0.52
CA ALA A 192 -7.72 -6.54 0.75
C ALA A 192 -8.43 -7.89 0.77
N LEU A 193 -9.70 -7.92 0.33
CA LEU A 193 -10.47 -9.17 0.20
C LEU A 193 -9.82 -10.14 -0.80
N GLY A 194 -9.32 -9.64 -1.93
CA GLY A 194 -8.57 -10.45 -2.90
C GLY A 194 -7.33 -11.12 -2.29
N PHE A 195 -6.55 -10.37 -1.49
CA PHE A 195 -5.41 -10.89 -0.73
C PHE A 195 -5.84 -11.94 0.30
N LEU A 196 -6.89 -11.69 1.07
CA LEU A 196 -7.40 -12.65 2.05
C LEU A 196 -7.86 -13.95 1.40
N VAL A 197 -8.59 -13.86 0.28
CA VAL A 197 -9.13 -15.04 -0.42
C VAL A 197 -8.01 -15.84 -1.06
N TYR A 198 -7.23 -15.26 -1.98
CA TYR A 198 -6.23 -16.03 -2.73
C TYR A 198 -4.93 -16.24 -1.96
N GLY A 199 -4.49 -15.26 -1.18
CA GLY A 199 -3.35 -15.41 -0.29
C GLY A 199 -3.63 -16.41 0.83
N GLY A 200 -4.81 -16.35 1.45
CA GLY A 200 -5.26 -17.30 2.46
C GLY A 200 -5.42 -18.72 1.90
N ARG A 201 -6.06 -18.89 0.73
CA ARG A 201 -6.19 -20.19 0.06
C ARG A 201 -4.83 -20.79 -0.29
N LEU A 202 -3.91 -19.99 -0.82
CA LEU A 202 -2.55 -20.42 -1.16
C LEU A 202 -1.76 -20.79 0.11
N PHE A 203 -1.88 -20.00 1.18
CA PHE A 203 -1.25 -20.30 2.48
C PHE A 203 -1.73 -21.63 3.06
N VAL A 204 -3.06 -21.86 3.10
CA VAL A 204 -3.64 -23.12 3.58
C VAL A 204 -3.19 -24.29 2.70
N MET A 205 -3.17 -24.12 1.38
CA MET A 205 -2.72 -25.15 0.44
C MET A 205 -1.26 -25.55 0.70
N LEU A 206 -0.36 -24.57 0.85
CA LEU A 206 1.05 -24.81 1.14
C LEU A 206 1.26 -25.48 2.52
N ARG A 207 0.34 -25.28 3.47
CA ARG A 207 0.36 -25.93 4.79
C ARG A 207 -0.05 -27.41 4.78
N ARG A 208 -0.86 -27.85 3.81
CA ARG A 208 -1.44 -29.20 3.77
C ARG A 208 -0.51 -30.28 3.20
N PHE A 209 0.55 -29.92 2.50
CA PHE A 209 1.54 -30.89 2.04
C PHE A 209 2.54 -31.19 3.17
N PRO A 210 2.93 -32.47 3.40
CA PRO A 210 3.86 -32.83 4.46
C PRO A 210 5.14 -32.00 4.33
N ILE A 211 5.47 -31.30 5.42
CA ILE A 211 6.46 -30.24 5.45
C ILE A 211 7.85 -30.86 5.68
N GLU A 212 8.33 -31.67 4.75
CA GLU A 212 9.60 -32.40 4.90
C GLU A 212 10.83 -31.58 4.45
N SER A 213 10.67 -30.42 3.79
CA SER A 213 11.79 -29.61 3.31
C SER A 213 11.81 -28.16 3.83
N ARG A 214 12.96 -27.73 4.37
CA ARG A 214 13.23 -26.35 4.86
C ARG A 214 12.91 -25.26 3.82
N GLY A 215 13.06 -25.57 2.52
CA GLY A 215 12.74 -24.65 1.42
C GLY A 215 11.24 -24.33 1.29
N ARG A 216 10.35 -25.27 1.65
CA ARG A 216 8.89 -25.10 1.54
C ARG A 216 8.30 -24.29 2.70
N GLN A 217 8.83 -24.45 3.91
CA GLN A 217 8.45 -23.60 5.06
C GLN A 217 8.74 -22.13 4.79
N LYS A 218 9.88 -21.83 4.16
CA LYS A 218 10.27 -20.47 3.81
C LYS A 218 9.29 -19.81 2.83
N LYS A 219 8.88 -20.52 1.77
CA LYS A 219 7.86 -20.03 0.81
C LYS A 219 6.50 -19.80 1.48
N LEU A 220 6.10 -20.67 2.41
CA LEU A 220 4.87 -20.51 3.17
C LEU A 220 4.91 -19.24 4.04
N TYR A 221 6.02 -19.00 4.74
CA TYR A 221 6.22 -17.79 5.54
C TYR A 221 6.20 -16.53 4.66
N GLU A 222 6.84 -16.57 3.48
CA GLU A 222 6.84 -15.47 2.52
C GLU A 222 5.43 -15.13 2.04
N VAL A 223 4.66 -16.11 1.58
CA VAL A 223 3.27 -15.89 1.12
C VAL A 223 2.39 -15.38 2.26
N GLY A 224 2.50 -15.97 3.45
CA GLY A 224 1.76 -15.54 4.63
C GLY A 224 2.10 -14.11 5.07
N CYS A 225 3.38 -13.77 5.11
CA CYS A 225 3.86 -12.44 5.46
C CYS A 225 3.38 -11.38 4.44
N VAL A 226 3.56 -11.65 3.14
CA VAL A 226 3.11 -10.72 2.08
C VAL A 226 1.60 -10.54 2.12
N THR A 227 0.83 -11.64 2.30
CA THR A 227 -0.63 -11.58 2.41
C THR A 227 -1.05 -10.71 3.60
N GLY A 228 -0.46 -10.94 4.77
CA GLY A 228 -0.76 -10.18 5.98
C GLY A 228 -0.44 -8.70 5.82
N VAL A 229 0.77 -8.38 5.35
CA VAL A 229 1.20 -6.98 5.15
C VAL A 229 0.32 -6.26 4.13
N CYS A 230 0.06 -6.88 2.97
CA CYS A 230 -0.78 -6.25 1.94
C CYS A 230 -2.21 -6.08 2.42
N CYS A 231 -2.80 -7.10 3.06
CA CYS A 231 -4.15 -7.00 3.61
C CYS A 231 -4.25 -5.88 4.65
N THR A 232 -3.34 -5.83 5.63
CA THR A 232 -3.35 -4.78 6.65
C THR A 232 -3.17 -3.40 6.02
N CYS A 233 -2.23 -3.24 5.08
CA CYS A 233 -2.03 -2.00 4.35
C CYS A 233 -3.30 -1.52 3.63
N PHE A 234 -3.96 -2.40 2.87
CA PHE A 234 -5.17 -2.04 2.14
C PHE A 234 -6.36 -1.76 3.06
N LEU A 235 -6.47 -2.45 4.18
CA LEU A 235 -7.49 -2.18 5.20
C LEU A 235 -7.28 -0.82 5.87
N ILE A 236 -6.03 -0.49 6.23
CA ILE A 236 -5.69 0.84 6.76
C ILE A 236 -6.05 1.91 5.74
N ARG A 237 -5.67 1.73 4.47
CA ARG A 237 -6.00 2.67 3.39
C ARG A 237 -7.51 2.83 3.19
N CYS A 238 -8.26 1.73 3.26
CA CYS A 238 -9.72 1.76 3.20
C CYS A 238 -10.30 2.56 4.37
N PHE A 239 -9.83 2.31 5.58
CA PHE A 239 -10.33 2.97 6.79
C PHE A 239 -10.01 4.47 6.77
N MET A 240 -8.78 4.83 6.43
CA MET A 240 -8.38 6.24 6.29
C MET A 240 -9.23 6.97 5.24
N ALA A 241 -9.37 6.40 4.04
CA ALA A 241 -10.15 7.01 2.97
C ALA A 241 -11.65 7.11 3.33
N ALA A 242 -12.18 6.16 4.10
CA ALA A 242 -13.55 6.24 4.61
C ALA A 242 -13.68 7.35 5.67
N LEU A 243 -12.77 7.45 6.63
CA LEU A 243 -12.77 8.53 7.63
C LEU A 243 -12.69 9.91 6.97
N SER A 244 -11.79 10.10 6.00
CA SER A 244 -11.66 11.36 5.24
C SER A 244 -12.86 11.71 4.36
N ALA A 245 -13.80 10.78 4.17
CA ALA A 245 -15.07 11.02 3.49
C ALA A 245 -16.19 11.42 4.48
N PHE A 246 -16.07 11.07 5.76
CA PHE A 246 -17.07 11.37 6.80
C PHE A 246 -16.69 12.53 7.70
N ASP A 247 -15.39 12.84 7.82
CA ASP A 247 -14.86 13.92 8.63
C ASP A 247 -13.95 14.82 7.79
N LYS A 248 -14.32 16.10 7.66
CA LYS A 248 -13.60 17.09 6.85
C LYS A 248 -12.34 17.62 7.54
N ASP A 249 -12.23 17.45 8.86
CA ASP A 249 -11.03 17.79 9.63
C ASP A 249 -10.04 16.61 9.69
N ALA A 250 -10.43 15.44 9.18
CA ALA A 250 -9.58 14.27 8.99
C ALA A 250 -9.17 14.10 7.52
N ASP A 251 -8.81 15.20 6.85
CA ASP A 251 -8.35 15.20 5.47
C ASP A 251 -6.92 14.68 5.37
N ILE A 252 -6.76 13.36 5.43
CA ILE A 252 -5.45 12.71 5.41
C ILE A 252 -5.06 12.42 3.96
N ASP A 253 -4.99 13.46 3.15
CA ASP A 253 -4.44 13.32 1.81
C ASP A 253 -2.96 12.90 1.92
N VAL A 254 -2.58 11.87 1.18
CA VAL A 254 -1.26 11.18 1.29
C VAL A 254 -0.10 12.13 0.95
N LEU A 255 -0.41 13.28 0.37
CA LEU A 255 0.54 14.37 0.13
C LEU A 255 0.58 15.43 1.23
N ASP A 256 -0.42 15.57 2.10
CA ASP A 256 -0.46 16.61 3.14
C ASP A 256 0.09 16.14 4.49
N HIS A 257 0.00 14.84 4.82
CA HIS A 257 0.52 14.30 6.08
C HIS A 257 1.68 13.30 5.88
N PRO A 258 2.90 13.79 5.57
CA PRO A 258 4.09 12.95 5.39
C PRO A 258 4.45 12.16 6.65
N ILE A 259 4.03 12.59 7.84
CA ILE A 259 4.26 11.89 9.11
C ILE A 259 3.44 10.60 9.20
N LEU A 260 2.20 10.57 8.70
CA LEU A 260 1.45 9.32 8.65
C LEU A 260 2.04 8.36 7.62
N ASN A 261 2.60 8.90 6.54
CA ASN A 261 3.39 8.14 5.57
C ASN A 261 4.70 7.62 6.21
N LEU A 262 5.35 8.40 7.06
CA LEU A 262 6.53 8.01 7.82
C LEU A 262 6.20 6.97 8.88
N ILE A 263 5.08 7.07 9.61
CA ILE A 263 4.61 6.07 10.57
C ILE A 263 4.18 4.80 9.85
N TYR A 264 3.50 4.93 8.71
CA TYR A 264 3.19 3.82 7.81
C TYR A 264 4.46 3.13 7.31
N TYR A 265 5.48 3.88 6.88
CA TYR A 265 6.76 3.35 6.42
C TYR A 265 7.69 2.89 7.54
N MET A 266 7.58 3.43 8.76
CA MET A 266 8.38 3.04 9.94
C MET A 266 7.80 1.83 10.65
N ALA A 267 6.47 1.72 10.77
CA ALA A 267 5.80 0.49 11.17
C ALA A 267 6.06 -0.64 10.17
N LEU A 268 6.29 -0.29 8.90
CA LEU A 268 6.82 -1.22 7.89
C LEU A 268 8.35 -1.37 7.96
N SER A 269 9.12 -0.38 8.42
CA SER A 269 10.59 -0.40 8.48
C SER A 269 11.14 -1.22 9.62
N GLU A 270 10.42 -1.27 10.75
CA GLU A 270 10.67 -2.21 11.84
C GLU A 270 10.39 -3.67 11.40
N LYS A 271 9.67 -3.84 10.28
CA LYS A 271 9.55 -5.09 9.50
C LYS A 271 10.40 -5.12 8.23
N SER A 272 11.20 -4.10 7.89
CA SER A 272 11.89 -4.00 6.59
C SER A 272 13.13 -4.87 6.45
N GLU A 273 13.64 -5.45 7.54
CA GLU A 273 14.53 -6.61 7.42
C GLU A 273 13.82 -7.77 6.71
N SER A 274 12.48 -7.85 6.79
CA SER A 274 11.66 -8.85 6.08
C SER A 274 11.38 -8.46 4.62
N GLN A 275 11.23 -7.17 4.28
CA GLN A 275 10.98 -6.68 2.91
C GLN A 275 12.24 -6.70 2.02
N THR A 276 13.41 -6.32 2.55
CA THR A 276 14.70 -6.52 1.86
C THR A 276 15.01 -8.01 1.70
N TRP A 277 14.51 -8.87 2.59
CA TRP A 277 14.54 -10.33 2.46
C TRP A 277 13.60 -10.88 1.37
N LEU A 278 12.38 -10.35 1.27
CA LEU A 278 11.39 -10.73 0.24
C LEU A 278 11.90 -10.39 -1.17
N VAL A 279 12.49 -9.21 -1.35
CA VAL A 279 13.18 -8.83 -2.59
C VAL A 279 14.41 -9.72 -2.85
N LYS A 280 15.20 -10.05 -1.83
CA LYS A 280 16.36 -10.94 -2.00
C LYS A 280 15.98 -12.37 -2.39
N ARG A 281 14.76 -12.85 -2.10
CA ARG A 281 14.37 -14.27 -2.29
C ARG A 281 13.32 -14.53 -3.38
N PHE A 282 12.44 -13.58 -3.70
CA PHE A 282 11.62 -13.67 -4.93
C PHE A 282 12.47 -13.65 -6.21
N LEU A 283 13.76 -13.33 -6.07
CA LEU A 283 14.73 -13.11 -7.14
C LEU A 283 15.90 -14.08 -7.13
N TRP A 284 15.84 -15.07 -6.24
CA TRP A 284 16.77 -16.19 -6.22
C TRP A 284 16.02 -17.52 -6.18
N HIS A 285 15.14 -17.71 -7.17
CA HIS A 285 14.95 -18.97 -7.87
C HIS A 285 14.46 -18.72 -9.29
#